data_AF-A0A1G2IED3-F1
#
_entry.id   AF-A0A1G2IED3-F1
#
_cell.length_a   1.000
_cell.length_b   1.000
_cell.length_c   1.000
_cell.angle_alpha   90.00
_cell.angle_beta   90.00
_cell.angle_gamma   90.00
#
_symmetry.space_group_name_H-M   'P 1'
#
loop_
_entity.id
_entity.type
_entity.pdbx_description
1 polymer ?
#
loop_
_entity_poly.entity_id
_entity_poly.type
_entity_poly.pdbx_seq_one_letter_code
_entity_poly.pdbx_strand_id
1 'polypeptide(L)'
;MSNKKEIVGFIKEQIKQNTPKSQIENELSSKYERKEYEKILKDFPEPSLKEKYKLLNNTLIACVSIMTLFKLLTIVEIGSEFGVIAVLIFLVIGLLIPIYLVIYLLQYRRGAYIITIALTVLSLRNFFDGVDEIFTSGNWLYIGIFFFGLILVILLILIPAILLKKLWPKQLVKSL
;
A
#
# COMPACT_ATOMS: atom_id res chain seq x y z
N MET A 1 15.68 -23.02 6.58
CA MET A 1 14.58 -22.33 5.86
C MET A 1 13.17 -22.71 6.35
N SER A 2 12.97 -23.84 7.07
CA SER A 2 11.66 -24.30 7.54
C SER A 2 11.01 -23.40 8.61
N ASN A 3 11.75 -23.04 9.67
CA ASN A 3 11.22 -22.33 10.84
C ASN A 3 10.61 -20.96 10.52
N LYS A 4 11.16 -20.20 9.55
CA LYS A 4 10.66 -18.86 9.22
C LYS A 4 9.24 -18.89 8.64
N LYS A 5 8.93 -19.86 7.78
CA LYS A 5 7.59 -19.99 7.19
C LYS A 5 6.57 -20.38 8.26
N GLU A 6 6.97 -21.27 9.16
CA GLU A 6 6.16 -21.71 10.30
C GLU A 6 5.85 -20.54 11.25
N ILE A 7 6.86 -19.78 11.67
CA ILE A 7 6.71 -18.58 12.51
C ILE A 7 5.77 -17.56 11.83
N VAL A 8 5.95 -17.30 10.53
CA VAL A 8 5.06 -16.38 9.79
C VAL A 8 3.63 -16.90 9.73
N GLY A 9 3.44 -18.21 9.52
CA GLY A 9 2.12 -18.84 9.50
C GLY A 9 1.41 -18.68 10.82
N PHE A 10 2.10 -19.05 11.91
CA PHE A 10 1.60 -18.94 13.27
C PHE A 10 1.23 -17.49 13.66
N ILE A 11 2.13 -16.53 13.42
CA ILE A 11 1.85 -15.10 13.71
C ILE A 11 0.63 -14.62 12.92
N LYS A 12 0.52 -14.98 11.65
CA LYS A 12 -0.63 -14.58 10.82
C LYS A 12 -1.94 -15.15 11.38
N GLU A 13 -1.94 -16.40 11.82
CA GLU A 13 -3.11 -17.08 12.35
C GLU A 13 -3.55 -16.44 13.68
N GLN A 14 -2.63 -16.26 14.61
CA GLN A 14 -2.93 -15.61 15.89
C GLN A 14 -3.41 -14.16 15.71
N ILE A 15 -2.82 -13.42 14.77
CA ILE A 15 -3.27 -12.06 14.45
C ILE A 15 -4.69 -12.05 13.84
N LYS A 16 -5.05 -13.06 13.04
CA LYS A 16 -6.42 -13.19 12.52
C LYS A 16 -7.43 -13.45 13.65
N GLN A 17 -7.01 -14.10 14.72
CA GLN A 17 -7.82 -14.34 15.91
C GLN A 17 -7.87 -13.13 16.86
N ASN A 18 -7.30 -11.98 16.47
CA ASN A 18 -7.17 -10.78 17.30
C ASN A 18 -6.38 -11.01 18.62
N THR A 19 -5.52 -12.04 18.64
CA THR A 19 -4.67 -12.33 19.80
C THR A 19 -3.70 -11.16 20.05
N PRO A 20 -3.62 -10.62 21.28
CA PRO A 20 -2.67 -9.56 21.63
C PRO A 20 -1.23 -9.99 21.37
N LYS A 21 -0.37 -9.07 20.89
CA LYS A 21 1.01 -9.43 20.57
C LYS A 21 1.81 -9.97 21.75
N SER A 22 1.50 -9.52 22.98
CA SER A 22 2.14 -10.03 24.19
C SER A 22 1.92 -11.53 24.38
N GLN A 23 0.73 -12.03 24.04
CA GLN A 23 0.43 -13.47 24.10
C GLN A 23 1.16 -14.23 22.98
N ILE A 24 1.19 -13.66 21.77
CA ILE A 24 1.95 -14.23 20.64
C ILE A 24 3.45 -14.32 20.96
N GLU A 25 4.02 -13.29 21.59
CA GLU A 25 5.42 -13.25 22.02
C GLU A 25 5.71 -14.31 23.09
N ASN A 26 4.83 -14.47 24.09
CA ASN A 26 4.97 -15.51 25.10
C ASN A 26 5.01 -16.92 24.48
N GLU A 27 4.08 -17.22 23.57
CA GLU A 27 4.03 -18.52 22.90
C GLU A 27 5.24 -18.77 22.01
N LEU A 28 5.71 -17.75 21.27
CA LEU A 28 6.89 -17.87 20.41
C LEU A 28 8.19 -17.95 21.21
N SER A 29 8.31 -17.23 22.33
CA SER A 29 9.49 -17.24 23.19
C SER A 29 9.74 -18.61 23.84
N SER A 30 8.69 -19.43 23.98
CA SER A 30 8.79 -20.80 24.49
C SER A 30 9.37 -21.79 23.47
N LYS A 31 9.36 -21.45 22.17
CA LYS A 31 9.72 -22.36 21.07
C LYS A 31 10.89 -21.89 20.22
N TYR A 32 11.13 -20.57 20.16
CA TYR A 32 12.10 -19.97 19.25
C TYR A 32 12.89 -18.86 19.95
N GLU A 33 14.10 -18.60 19.46
CA GLU A 33 14.87 -17.44 19.91
C GLU A 33 14.18 -16.12 19.49
N ARG A 34 14.24 -15.12 20.37
CA ARG A 34 13.65 -13.79 20.12
C ARG A 34 14.06 -13.18 18.78
N LYS A 35 15.33 -13.34 18.38
CA LYS A 35 15.86 -12.82 17.11
C LYS A 35 15.15 -13.39 15.88
N GLU A 36 14.59 -14.59 15.96
CA GLU A 36 13.96 -15.26 14.83
C GLU A 36 12.57 -14.70 14.50
N TYR A 37 11.79 -14.36 15.54
CA TYR A 37 10.41 -13.91 15.36
C TYR A 37 10.19 -12.42 15.58
N GLU A 38 11.04 -11.72 16.33
CA GLU A 38 10.82 -10.33 16.72
C GLU A 38 10.68 -9.41 15.50
N LYS A 39 11.52 -9.59 14.48
CA LYS A 39 11.46 -8.79 13.24
C LYS A 39 10.13 -9.00 12.50
N ILE A 40 9.60 -10.22 12.53
CA ILE A 40 8.35 -10.59 11.86
C ILE A 40 7.16 -10.07 12.64
N LEU A 41 7.16 -10.21 13.96
CA LEU A 41 6.08 -9.73 14.83
C LEU A 41 5.99 -8.19 14.82
N LYS A 42 7.13 -7.50 14.69
CA LYS A 42 7.19 -6.03 14.53
C LYS A 42 6.55 -5.52 13.24
N ASP A 43 6.52 -6.33 12.18
CA ASP A 43 5.95 -5.93 10.88
C ASP A 43 4.41 -5.84 10.89
N PHE A 44 3.76 -6.42 11.90
CA PHE A 44 2.33 -6.30 12.11
C PHE A 44 2.06 -5.26 13.19
N PRO A 45 0.94 -4.51 13.14
CA PRO A 45 0.53 -3.63 14.23
C PRO A 45 -0.33 -4.37 15.27
N GLU A 46 -0.50 -3.75 16.44
CA GLU A 46 -1.41 -4.26 17.48
C GLU A 46 -2.86 -4.34 16.96
N PRO A 47 -3.65 -5.37 17.35
CA PRO A 47 -5.06 -5.50 16.96
C PRO A 47 -5.89 -4.25 17.28
N SER A 48 -5.70 -3.68 18.48
CA SER A 48 -6.40 -2.45 18.90
C SER A 48 -6.11 -1.24 18.03
N LEU A 49 -4.87 -1.12 17.51
CA LEU A 49 -4.51 -0.07 16.58
C LEU A 49 -5.09 -0.32 15.17
N LYS A 50 -5.19 -1.58 14.74
CA LYS A 50 -5.84 -1.92 13.45
C LYS A 50 -7.28 -1.47 13.44
N GLU A 51 -8.04 -1.80 14.49
CA GLU A 51 -9.45 -1.43 14.60
C GLU A 51 -9.61 0.10 14.58
N LYS A 52 -8.80 0.81 15.37
CA LYS A 52 -8.82 2.27 15.44
C LYS A 52 -8.56 2.95 14.10
N TYR A 53 -7.65 2.42 13.28
CA TYR A 53 -7.28 3.02 11.98
C TYR A 53 -7.86 2.30 10.78
N LYS A 54 -8.85 1.41 10.98
CA LYS A 54 -9.47 0.62 9.91
C LYS A 54 -10.06 1.48 8.80
N LEU A 55 -10.78 2.53 9.19
CA LEU A 55 -11.38 3.46 8.23
C LEU A 55 -10.32 4.14 7.38
N LEU A 56 -9.25 4.64 8.01
CA LEU A 56 -8.17 5.32 7.31
C LEU A 56 -7.41 4.38 6.35
N ASN A 57 -7.21 3.12 6.73
CA ASN A 57 -6.62 2.12 5.84
C ASN A 57 -7.56 1.75 4.67
N ASN A 58 -8.87 1.68 4.92
CA ASN A 58 -9.85 1.44 3.87
C ASN A 58 -9.92 2.62 2.88
N THR A 59 -9.81 3.86 3.37
CA THR A 59 -9.69 5.06 2.52
C THR A 59 -8.43 4.98 1.64
N LEU A 60 -7.31 4.53 2.19
CA LEU A 60 -6.08 4.33 1.41
C LEU A 60 -6.29 3.29 0.30
N ILE A 61 -6.91 2.15 0.62
CA ILE A 61 -7.21 1.10 -0.36
C ILE A 61 -8.15 1.63 -1.45
N ALA A 62 -9.16 2.42 -1.09
CA ALA A 62 -10.05 3.06 -2.05
C ALA A 62 -9.28 4.02 -2.97
N CYS A 63 -8.38 4.85 -2.44
CA CYS A 63 -7.55 5.74 -3.25
C CYS A 63 -6.67 4.97 -4.23
N VAL A 64 -6.01 3.89 -3.78
CA VAL A 64 -5.19 3.02 -4.66
C VAL A 64 -6.06 2.39 -5.74
N SER A 65 -7.26 1.95 -5.41
CA SER A 65 -8.20 1.33 -6.36
C SER A 65 -8.68 2.33 -7.41
N ILE A 66 -9.08 3.53 -7.00
CA ILE A 66 -9.48 4.61 -7.92
C ILE A 66 -8.33 4.99 -8.84
N MET A 67 -7.12 5.18 -8.30
CA MET A 67 -5.93 5.50 -9.11
C MET A 67 -5.59 4.38 -10.10
N THR A 68 -5.82 3.13 -9.72
CA THR A 68 -5.65 1.99 -10.62
C THR A 68 -6.64 2.06 -11.78
N LEU A 69 -7.92 2.35 -11.51
CA LEU A 69 -8.93 2.49 -12.56
C LEU A 69 -8.54 3.57 -13.58
N PHE A 70 -8.08 4.74 -13.13
CA PHE A 70 -7.60 5.78 -14.06
C PHE A 70 -6.41 5.31 -14.90
N LYS A 71 -5.45 4.61 -14.30
CA LYS A 71 -4.32 4.06 -15.07
C LYS A 71 -4.75 3.03 -16.11
N LEU A 72 -5.78 2.22 -15.83
CA LEU A 72 -6.29 1.27 -16.82
C LEU A 72 -6.87 1.98 -18.04
N LEU A 73 -7.55 3.11 -17.84
CA LEU A 73 -8.04 3.93 -18.97
C LEU A 73 -6.89 4.37 -19.87
N THR A 74 -5.77 4.85 -19.28
CA THR A 74 -4.59 5.24 -20.05
C THR A 74 -3.90 4.07 -20.76
N ILE A 75 -3.92 2.87 -20.16
CA ILE A 75 -3.36 1.67 -20.79
C ILE A 75 -4.18 1.23 -22.01
N VAL A 76 -5.52 1.34 -21.94
CA VAL A 76 -6.39 1.01 -23.08
C VAL A 76 -6.14 1.96 -24.24
N GLU A 77 -5.96 3.24 -23.95
CA GLU A 77 -5.64 4.27 -24.96
C GLU A 77 -4.30 3.96 -25.67
N ILE A 78 -3.21 3.81 -24.91
CA ILE A 78 -1.88 3.50 -25.46
C ILE A 78 -1.87 2.15 -26.18
N GLY A 79 -2.46 1.12 -25.55
CA GLY A 79 -2.44 -0.24 -26.09
C GLY A 79 -3.18 -0.35 -27.43
N SER A 80 -4.18 0.50 -27.67
CA SER A 80 -4.95 0.49 -28.92
C SER A 80 -4.07 0.68 -30.17
N GLU A 81 -2.93 1.37 -30.02
CA GLU A 81 -1.95 1.59 -31.08
C GLU A 81 -1.10 0.34 -31.41
N PHE A 82 -0.99 -0.60 -30.47
CA PHE A 82 -0.17 -1.81 -30.58
C PHE A 82 -0.99 -3.09 -30.83
N GLY A 83 -2.31 -2.95 -30.95
CA GLY A 83 -3.25 -4.05 -31.20
C GLY A 83 -3.71 -4.78 -29.93
N VAL A 84 -4.77 -5.58 -30.08
CA VAL A 84 -5.54 -6.18 -28.97
C VAL A 84 -4.69 -7.04 -28.03
N ILE A 85 -3.72 -7.78 -28.56
CA ILE A 85 -2.85 -8.65 -27.75
C ILE A 85 -1.96 -7.82 -26.81
N ALA A 86 -1.41 -6.71 -27.30
CA ALA A 86 -0.59 -5.82 -26.49
C ALA A 86 -1.40 -5.16 -25.36
N VAL A 87 -2.63 -4.71 -25.66
CA VAL A 87 -3.56 -4.18 -24.64
C VAL A 87 -3.78 -5.20 -23.53
N LEU A 88 -4.07 -6.46 -23.87
CA LEU A 88 -4.30 -7.52 -22.88
C LEU A 88 -3.08 -7.74 -22.00
N ILE A 89 -1.88 -7.78 -22.58
CA ILE A 89 -0.62 -7.94 -21.82
C ILE A 89 -0.41 -6.75 -20.88
N PHE A 90 -0.58 -5.52 -21.35
CA PHE A 90 -0.41 -4.32 -20.52
C PHE A 90 -1.47 -4.23 -19.42
N LEU A 91 -2.71 -4.64 -19.68
CA LEU A 91 -3.76 -4.70 -18.65
C LEU A 91 -3.41 -5.71 -17.56
N VAL A 92 -2.96 -6.91 -17.93
CA VAL A 92 -2.56 -7.93 -16.95
C VAL A 92 -1.41 -7.41 -16.09
N ILE A 93 -0.34 -6.89 -16.70
CA ILE A 93 0.81 -6.36 -15.95
C ILE A 93 0.42 -5.14 -15.11
N GLY A 94 -0.38 -4.23 -15.68
CA GLY A 94 -0.87 -3.01 -15.03
C GLY A 94 -1.80 -3.27 -13.85
N LEU A 95 -2.52 -4.40 -13.83
CA LEU A 95 -3.40 -4.82 -12.74
C LEU A 95 -2.68 -5.60 -11.64
N LEU A 96 -1.66 -6.40 -11.98
CA LEU A 96 -0.99 -7.26 -11.01
C LEU A 96 -0.36 -6.46 -9.86
N ILE A 97 0.32 -5.36 -10.16
CA ILE A 97 1.01 -4.55 -9.15
C ILE A 97 0.01 -3.91 -8.17
N PRO A 98 -1.05 -3.21 -8.61
CA PRO A 98 -2.04 -2.66 -7.70
C PRO A 98 -2.82 -3.70 -6.91
N ILE A 99 -3.21 -4.82 -7.51
CA ILE A 99 -3.91 -5.91 -6.80
C ILE A 99 -3.00 -6.46 -5.69
N TYR A 100 -1.74 -6.71 -6.00
CA TYR A 100 -0.77 -7.15 -5.01
C TYR A 100 -0.63 -6.13 -3.87
N LEU A 101 -0.55 -4.84 -4.20
CA LEU A 101 -0.45 -3.77 -3.21
C LEU A 101 -1.69 -3.70 -2.30
N VAL A 102 -2.90 -3.82 -2.86
CA VAL A 102 -4.16 -3.85 -2.11
C VAL A 102 -4.19 -5.03 -1.14
N ILE A 103 -3.84 -6.24 -1.60
CA ILE A 103 -3.75 -7.43 -0.73
C ILE A 103 -2.73 -7.21 0.40
N TYR A 104 -1.63 -6.51 0.12
CA TYR A 104 -0.60 -6.22 1.10
C TYR A 104 -1.02 -5.15 2.13
N LEU A 105 -1.79 -4.15 1.70
CA LEU A 105 -2.42 -3.12 2.56
C LEU A 105 -3.54 -3.71 3.44
N LEU A 106 -4.30 -4.67 2.95
CA LEU A 106 -5.31 -5.41 3.74
C LEU A 106 -4.68 -6.17 4.91
N GLN A 107 -3.40 -6.54 4.80
CA GLN A 107 -2.65 -7.21 5.87
C GLN A 107 -2.06 -6.23 6.89
N TYR A 108 -2.22 -4.91 6.71
CA TYR A 108 -1.63 -3.86 7.55
C TYR A 108 -0.12 -4.01 7.73
N ARG A 109 0.60 -4.47 6.69
CA ARG A 109 2.05 -4.66 6.77
C ARG A 109 2.77 -3.33 6.62
N ARG A 110 3.78 -3.09 7.45
CA ARG A 110 4.61 -1.88 7.37
C ARG A 110 5.15 -1.61 5.97
N GLY A 111 5.66 -2.65 5.31
CA GLY A 111 6.19 -2.55 3.95
C GLY A 111 5.17 -2.08 2.91
N ALA A 112 3.87 -2.36 3.09
CA ALA A 112 2.84 -1.95 2.13
C ALA A 112 2.72 -0.43 2.04
N TYR A 113 2.72 0.25 3.19
CA TYR A 113 2.65 1.70 3.25
C TYR A 113 3.92 2.36 2.68
N ILE A 114 5.10 1.79 2.96
CA ILE A 114 6.37 2.29 2.41
C ILE A 114 6.39 2.15 0.89
N ILE A 115 6.01 0.98 0.36
CA ILE A 115 5.93 0.74 -1.09
C ILE A 115 4.91 1.69 -1.72
N THR A 116 3.76 1.91 -1.07
CA THR A 116 2.72 2.84 -1.58
C THR A 116 3.30 4.25 -1.72
N ILE A 117 3.99 4.76 -0.69
CA ILE A 117 4.63 6.08 -0.75
C ILE A 117 5.69 6.11 -1.85
N ALA A 118 6.57 5.12 -1.91
CA ALA A 118 7.66 5.06 -2.90
C ALA A 118 7.12 5.06 -4.33
N LEU A 119 6.14 4.21 -4.64
CA LEU A 119 5.50 4.14 -5.95
C LEU A 119 4.77 5.45 -6.31
N THR A 120 4.10 6.06 -5.33
CA THR A 120 3.41 7.33 -5.54
C THR A 120 4.40 8.45 -5.84
N VAL A 121 5.51 8.52 -5.09
CA VAL A 121 6.58 9.51 -5.33
C VAL A 121 7.23 9.30 -6.69
N LEU A 122 7.50 8.06 -7.09
CA LEU A 122 8.02 7.77 -8.43
C LEU A 122 7.04 8.20 -9.54
N SER A 123 5.74 8.07 -9.29
CA SER A 123 4.70 8.48 -10.25
C SER A 123 4.46 9.99 -10.31
N LEU A 124 4.95 10.78 -9.34
CA LEU A 124 4.77 12.24 -9.34
C LEU A 124 5.36 12.88 -10.59
N ARG A 125 6.53 12.40 -11.05
CA ARG A 125 7.17 12.93 -12.26
C ARG A 125 6.22 12.86 -13.46
N ASN A 126 5.72 11.66 -13.74
CA ASN A 126 4.81 11.41 -14.86
C ASN A 126 3.45 12.11 -14.69
N PHE A 127 3.07 12.50 -13.46
CA PHE A 127 1.83 13.22 -13.20
C PHE A 127 1.92 14.70 -13.62
N PHE A 128 3.11 15.30 -13.53
CA PHE A 128 3.33 16.69 -13.94
C PHE A 128 3.71 16.83 -15.42
N ASP A 129 4.07 15.73 -16.08
CA ASP A 129 4.23 15.71 -17.53
C ASP A 129 2.87 16.01 -18.20
N GLY A 130 2.82 17.02 -19.08
CA GLY A 130 1.60 17.43 -19.78
C GLY A 130 0.71 18.46 -19.05
N VAL A 131 1.15 18.98 -17.90
CA VAL A 131 0.40 20.00 -17.15
C VAL A 131 0.16 21.27 -17.97
N ASP A 132 1.16 21.72 -18.72
CA ASP A 132 1.03 22.91 -19.58
C ASP A 132 -0.05 22.72 -20.66
N GLU A 133 -0.15 21.53 -21.24
CA GLU A 133 -1.19 21.19 -22.22
C GLU A 133 -2.59 21.20 -21.60
N ILE A 134 -2.73 20.69 -20.37
CA ILE A 134 -3.99 20.70 -19.63
C ILE A 134 -4.47 22.14 -19.39
N PHE A 135 -3.58 23.02 -18.91
CA PHE A 135 -3.95 24.40 -18.61
C PHE A 135 -4.18 25.26 -19.87
N THR A 136 -3.43 25.00 -20.95
CA THR A 136 -3.63 25.70 -22.22
C THR A 136 -4.87 25.23 -22.99
N SER A 137 -5.37 24.01 -22.74
CA SER A 137 -6.61 23.51 -23.36
C SER A 137 -7.86 24.33 -23.02
N GLY A 138 -7.85 25.07 -21.89
CA GLY A 138 -9.00 25.85 -21.40
C GLY A 138 -10.21 25.00 -21.00
N ASN A 139 -10.11 23.67 -21.02
CA ASN A 139 -11.20 22.76 -20.72
C ASN A 139 -11.31 22.51 -19.21
N TRP A 140 -12.36 23.07 -18.60
CA TRP A 140 -12.64 22.94 -17.16
C TRP A 140 -12.71 21.50 -16.66
N LEU A 141 -13.14 20.55 -17.50
CA LEU A 141 -13.21 19.14 -17.14
C LEU A 141 -11.80 18.54 -16.94
N TYR A 142 -10.86 18.83 -17.85
CA TYR A 142 -9.48 18.34 -17.73
C TYR A 142 -8.75 18.98 -16.54
N ILE A 143 -8.97 20.28 -16.31
CA ILE A 143 -8.46 20.97 -15.14
C ILE A 143 -9.03 20.33 -13.86
N GLY A 144 -10.32 20.02 -13.83
CA GLY A 144 -10.97 19.36 -12.69
C GLY A 144 -10.40 17.95 -12.42
N ILE A 145 -10.22 17.13 -13.46
CA ILE A 145 -9.60 15.80 -13.34
C ILE A 145 -8.17 15.91 -12.83
N PHE A 146 -7.40 16.89 -13.31
CA PHE A 146 -6.04 17.15 -12.83
C PHE A 146 -6.01 17.45 -11.32
N PHE A 147 -6.82 18.39 -10.84
CA PHE A 147 -6.87 18.71 -9.41
C PHE A 147 -7.36 17.52 -8.56
N PHE A 148 -8.33 16.76 -9.06
CA PHE A 148 -8.78 15.54 -8.40
C PHE A 148 -7.66 14.50 -8.29
N GLY A 149 -6.90 14.30 -9.38
CA GLY A 149 -5.70 13.45 -9.39
C GLY A 149 -4.64 13.93 -8.39
N LEU A 150 -4.41 15.24 -8.31
CA LEU A 150 -3.46 15.83 -7.36
C LEU A 150 -3.87 15.56 -5.90
N ILE A 151 -5.16 15.71 -5.59
CA ILE A 151 -5.71 15.37 -4.27
C ILE A 151 -5.48 13.89 -3.96
N LEU A 152 -5.77 12.98 -4.90
CA LEU A 152 -5.53 11.54 -4.71
C LEU A 152 -4.05 11.24 -4.44
N VAL A 153 -3.13 11.85 -5.20
CA VAL A 153 -1.69 11.68 -5.00
C VAL A 153 -1.26 12.15 -3.61
N ILE A 154 -1.76 13.31 -3.16
CA ILE A 154 -1.48 13.83 -1.81
C ILE A 154 -2.00 12.85 -0.75
N LEU A 155 -3.22 12.32 -0.90
CA LEU A 155 -3.79 11.33 0.01
C LEU A 155 -2.98 10.02 0.04
N LEU A 156 -2.51 9.55 -1.12
CA LEU A 156 -1.66 8.38 -1.27
C LEU A 156 -0.26 8.54 -0.66
N ILE A 157 0.15 9.75 -0.29
CA ILE A 157 1.38 10.01 0.47
C ILE A 157 1.04 10.21 1.95
N LEU A 158 0.09 11.09 2.26
CA LEU A 158 -0.22 11.49 3.64
C LEU A 158 -0.83 10.37 4.46
N ILE A 159 -1.84 9.66 3.93
CA ILE A 159 -2.51 8.58 4.66
C ILE A 159 -1.52 7.48 5.06
N PRO A 160 -0.71 6.88 4.16
CA PRO A 160 0.24 5.85 4.55
C PRO A 160 1.33 6.40 5.48
N ALA A 161 1.76 7.66 5.35
CA ALA A 161 2.71 8.27 6.28
C ALA A 161 2.13 8.40 7.69
N ILE A 162 0.86 8.83 7.81
CA ILE A 162 0.13 8.90 9.08
C ILE A 162 -0.03 7.50 9.66
N LEU A 163 -0.47 6.53 8.86
CA LEU A 163 -0.65 5.14 9.29
C LEU A 163 0.68 4.53 9.76
N LEU A 164 1.79 4.75 9.05
CA LEU A 164 3.12 4.31 9.48
C LEU A 164 3.49 4.85 10.84
N LYS A 165 3.28 6.15 11.08
CA LYS A 165 3.60 6.79 12.37
C LYS A 165 2.68 6.31 13.50
N LYS A 166 1.40 6.03 13.20
CA LYS A 166 0.37 5.74 14.20
C LYS A 166 0.20 4.25 14.52
N LEU A 167 0.43 3.36 13.56
CA LEU A 167 0.41 1.91 13.74
C LEU A 167 1.72 1.38 14.34
N TRP A 168 2.82 2.12 14.17
CA TRP A 168 4.12 1.85 14.78
C TRP A 168 4.66 3.06 15.58
N PRO A 169 3.92 3.53 16.61
CA PRO A 169 4.35 4.67 17.42
C PRO A 169 5.58 4.26 18.25
N LYS A 170 6.74 4.86 17.92
CA LYS A 170 8.07 4.62 18.54
C LYS A 170 8.70 3.25 18.25
N GLN A 171 9.21 3.13 17.02
CA GLN A 171 10.49 2.46 16.73
C GLN A 171 11.48 3.37 15.98
N LEU A 172 11.22 4.68 15.90
CA LEU A 172 12.10 5.69 15.28
C LEU A 172 13.09 6.37 16.27
N VAL A 173 13.14 5.93 17.54
CA VAL A 173 13.93 6.62 18.61
C VAL A 173 14.84 5.62 19.38
N LYS A 174 15.13 4.44 18.85
CA LYS A 174 16.07 3.49 19.50
C LYS A 174 17.07 2.84 18.52
N SER A 175 17.44 3.54 17.45
CA SER A 175 18.51 3.10 16.55
C SER A 175 19.41 4.25 16.09
N LEU A 176 19.71 5.16 17.02
CA LEU A 176 20.90 6.02 17.01
C LEU A 176 21.60 5.81 18.34
#